data_AF-A0A2G9MR73-F1
#
_entry.id   AF-A0A2G9MR73-F1
#
_cell.length_a   1.000
_cell.length_b   1.000
_cell.length_c   1.000
_cell.angle_alpha   90.00
_cell.angle_beta   90.00
_cell.angle_gamma   90.00
#
_symmetry.space_group_name_H-M   'P 1'
#
loop_
_entity.id
_entity.type
_entity.pdbx_description
1 polymer ?
#
loop_
_entity_poly.entity_id
_entity_poly.type
_entity_poly.pdbx_seq_one_letter_code
_entity_poly.pdbx_strand_id
1 'polypeptide(L)'
;MKKIGKTLIKMKQELIVIFLVVLVSLTGLIIIFDNQPTISGQASFIESLLNWMKPLEQKIETEQNAGLYENENTEVEELNAKDVINQYRKETQDIEKNNQYSEELISQPLQTQNSQLLDLSVVGSWRAYSQAIFYDSGSSNWLNKPSTRRLTISPDGTWEYGSTGTWKTEQITENDWRKWNIQPYGPTKKIVLNGWSNSIGDGPIEEGSQGVDFIWIIYRSEKLSLGPATIQIKFGH
;
A
#
# COMPACT_ATOMS: atom_id res chain seq x y z
N MET A 1 -6.16 30.06 50.33
CA MET A 1 -5.23 29.15 49.63
C MET A 1 -5.89 27.88 49.05
N LYS A 2 -7.08 27.42 49.50
CA LYS A 2 -7.75 26.20 48.96
C LYS A 2 -8.16 26.23 47.48
N LYS A 3 -8.36 27.41 46.84
CA LYS A 3 -8.80 27.52 45.44
C LYS A 3 -7.78 27.05 44.39
N ILE A 4 -6.47 27.08 44.71
CA ILE A 4 -5.41 26.73 43.74
C ILE A 4 -5.33 25.21 43.54
N GLY A 5 -5.66 24.41 44.57
CA GLY A 5 -5.63 22.95 44.49
C GLY A 5 -6.66 22.36 43.52
N LYS A 6 -7.91 22.87 43.53
CA LYS A 6 -8.99 22.37 42.66
C LYS A 6 -8.69 22.60 41.17
N THR A 7 -8.10 23.75 40.82
CA THR A 7 -7.72 24.05 39.43
C THR A 7 -6.60 23.14 38.94
N LEU A 8 -5.62 22.84 39.79
CA LEU A 8 -4.49 21.98 39.44
C LEU A 8 -4.92 20.52 39.20
N ILE A 9 -5.90 20.03 39.97
CA ILE A 9 -6.44 18.67 39.82
C ILE A 9 -7.24 18.56 38.52
N LYS A 10 -8.11 19.53 38.22
CA LYS A 10 -8.87 19.54 36.97
C LYS A 10 -7.97 19.60 35.74
N MET A 11 -6.92 20.42 35.77
CA MET A 11 -5.92 20.47 34.70
C MET A 11 -5.20 19.14 34.50
N LYS A 12 -4.89 18.39 35.57
CA LYS A 12 -4.25 17.07 35.45
C LYS A 12 -5.18 16.03 34.81
N GLN A 13 -6.45 16.01 35.19
CA GLN A 13 -7.42 15.09 34.59
C GLN A 13 -7.65 15.39 33.10
N GLU A 14 -7.80 16.66 32.74
CA GLU A 14 -7.94 17.08 31.34
C GLU A 14 -6.68 16.74 30.52
N LEU A 15 -5.48 16.91 31.09
CA LEU A 15 -4.23 16.55 30.41
C LEU A 15 -4.12 15.05 30.15
N ILE A 16 -4.56 14.19 31.09
CA ILE A 16 -4.56 12.73 30.95
C ILE A 16 -5.51 12.30 29.83
N VAL A 17 -6.72 12.87 29.78
CA VAL A 17 -7.70 12.56 28.73
C VAL A 17 -7.18 12.98 27.35
N ILE A 18 -6.60 14.17 27.23
CA ILE A 18 -5.98 14.65 25.98
C ILE A 18 -4.85 13.72 25.56
N PHE A 19 -4.00 13.29 26.50
CA PHE A 19 -2.89 12.39 26.20
C PHE A 19 -3.38 11.02 25.69
N LEU A 20 -4.43 10.45 26.31
CA LEU A 20 -5.02 9.19 25.89
C LEU A 20 -5.66 9.28 24.49
N VAL A 21 -6.38 10.36 24.19
CA VAL A 21 -6.97 10.59 22.86
C VAL A 21 -5.91 10.74 21.78
N VAL A 22 -4.82 11.46 22.07
CA VAL A 22 -3.68 11.61 21.15
C VAL A 22 -2.97 10.27 20.91
N LEU A 23 -2.83 9.44 21.95
CA LEU A 23 -2.19 8.13 21.84
C LEU A 23 -3.00 7.15 20.98
N VAL A 24 -4.33 7.13 21.14
CA VAL A 24 -5.24 6.33 20.30
C VAL A 24 -5.22 6.81 18.85
N SER A 25 -5.15 8.12 18.64
CA SER A 25 -5.06 8.70 17.28
C SER A 25 -3.72 8.38 16.61
N LEU A 26 -2.61 8.38 17.35
CA LEU A 26 -1.29 8.01 16.83
C LEU A 26 -1.19 6.53 16.48
N THR A 27 -1.77 5.65 17.31
CA THR A 27 -1.78 4.20 17.01
C THR A 27 -2.64 3.89 15.79
N GLY A 28 -3.76 4.59 15.59
CA GLY A 28 -4.54 4.53 14.34
C GLY A 28 -3.79 5.07 13.11
N LEU A 29 -2.96 6.11 13.27
CA LEU A 29 -2.17 6.70 12.19
C LEU A 29 -0.98 5.80 11.77
N ILE A 30 -0.39 5.05 12.71
CA ILE A 30 0.71 4.11 12.44
C ILE A 30 0.25 2.91 11.60
N ILE A 31 -1.05 2.59 11.60
CA ILE A 31 -1.63 1.54 10.74
C ILE A 31 -1.71 1.99 9.25
N ILE A 32 -1.61 3.30 8.97
CA ILE A 32 -1.77 3.87 7.62
C ILE A 32 -0.42 4.12 6.90
N PHE A 33 0.71 4.16 7.62
CA PHE A 33 2.04 4.33 7.01
C PHE A 33 2.78 2.98 6.89
N ASP A 34 3.25 2.71 5.68
CA ASP A 34 3.66 1.41 5.14
C ASP A 34 5.02 0.87 5.64
N ASN A 35 5.19 0.79 6.96
CA ASN A 35 6.26 0.03 7.60
C ASN A 35 5.67 -0.64 8.84
N GLN A 36 5.05 -1.80 8.64
CA GLN A 36 4.41 -2.57 9.72
C GLN A 36 5.45 -2.88 10.82
N PRO A 37 5.37 -2.29 12.03
CA PRO A 37 6.06 -2.88 13.16
C PRO A 37 5.47 -4.27 13.34
N THR A 38 6.33 -5.30 13.39
CA THR A 38 5.87 -6.68 13.63
C THR A 38 4.92 -6.71 14.83
N ILE A 39 3.95 -7.62 14.84
CA ILE A 39 2.97 -7.79 15.94
C ILE A 39 3.69 -7.85 17.31
N SER A 40 4.90 -8.42 17.34
CA SER A 40 5.76 -8.45 18.53
C SER A 40 6.19 -7.06 19.05
N GLY A 41 6.42 -6.09 18.16
CA GLY A 41 6.75 -4.71 18.50
C GLY A 41 5.58 -3.97 19.14
N GLN A 42 4.36 -4.20 18.66
CA GLN A 42 3.15 -3.58 19.22
C GLN A 42 2.87 -4.08 20.65
N ALA A 43 2.98 -5.39 20.89
CA ALA A 43 2.80 -5.97 22.22
C ALA A 43 3.83 -5.42 23.24
N SER A 44 5.11 -5.34 22.84
CA SER A 44 6.17 -4.81 23.72
C SER A 44 5.97 -3.33 24.11
N PHE A 45 5.38 -2.54 23.20
CA PHE A 45 5.07 -1.13 23.46
C PHE A 45 3.91 -1.00 24.44
N ILE A 46 2.85 -1.79 24.28
CA ILE A 46 1.70 -1.81 25.20
C ILE A 46 2.14 -2.22 26.61
N GLU A 47 2.96 -3.27 26.75
CA GLU A 47 3.47 -3.66 28.07
C GLU A 47 4.35 -2.57 28.71
N SER A 48 5.20 -1.91 27.92
CA SER A 48 6.03 -0.80 28.41
C SER A 48 5.18 0.36 28.90
N LEU A 49 4.10 0.68 28.19
CA LEU A 49 3.14 1.71 28.57
C LEU A 49 2.41 1.35 29.88
N LEU A 50 1.88 0.12 29.98
CA LEU A 50 1.19 -0.36 31.18
C LEU A 50 2.11 -0.33 32.40
N ASN A 51 3.38 -0.72 32.24
CA ASN A 51 4.35 -0.65 33.32
C ASN A 51 4.70 0.79 33.72
N TRP A 52 4.75 1.71 32.76
CA TRP A 52 4.95 3.14 33.05
C TRP A 52 3.78 3.77 33.81
N MET A 53 2.55 3.27 33.64
CA MET A 53 1.36 3.78 34.33
C MET A 53 1.21 3.31 35.79
N LYS A 54 1.77 2.15 36.17
CA LYS A 54 1.63 1.57 37.53
C LYS A 54 2.00 2.53 38.68
N PRO A 55 3.09 3.33 38.62
CA PRO A 55 3.42 4.28 39.69
C PRO A 55 2.39 5.41 39.83
N LEU A 56 1.68 5.78 38.76
CA LEU A 56 0.64 6.81 38.79
C LEU A 56 -0.61 6.28 39.51
N GLU A 57 -1.00 5.03 39.25
CA GLU A 57 -2.11 4.37 39.94
C GLU A 57 -1.86 4.31 41.45
N GLN A 58 -0.66 3.85 41.86
CA GLN A 58 -0.29 3.79 43.28
C GLN A 58 -0.31 5.16 43.95
N LYS A 59 0.12 6.21 43.25
CA LYS A 59 0.11 7.57 43.78
C LYS A 59 -1.31 8.08 43.99
N ILE A 60 -2.22 7.84 43.04
CA ILE A 60 -3.63 8.22 43.15
C ILE A 60 -4.29 7.49 44.33
N GLU A 61 -4.07 6.18 44.48
CA GLU A 61 -4.61 5.42 45.61
C GLU A 61 -4.09 5.90 46.96
N THR A 62 -2.80 6.26 47.03
CA THR A 62 -2.19 6.80 48.26
C THR A 62 -2.77 8.17 48.61
N GLU A 63 -2.97 9.06 47.63
CA GLU A 63 -3.56 10.38 47.84
C GLU A 63 -5.05 10.30 48.22
N GLN A 64 -5.80 9.33 47.68
CA GLN A 64 -7.19 9.05 48.09
C GLN A 64 -7.27 8.52 49.53
N ASN A 65 -6.40 7.57 49.90
CA ASN A 65 -6.39 6.98 51.24
C ASN A 65 -5.89 7.96 52.33
N ALA A 66 -5.11 8.98 51.97
CA ALA A 66 -4.64 10.01 52.88
C ALA A 66 -5.73 11.02 53.30
N GLY A 67 -6.97 10.87 52.83
CA GLY A 67 -8.09 11.76 53.22
C GLY A 67 -7.93 13.20 52.74
N LEU A 68 -7.08 13.45 51.73
CA LEU A 68 -6.81 14.78 51.19
C LEU A 68 -7.94 15.34 50.30
N TYR A 69 -9.04 14.61 50.17
CA TYR A 69 -10.23 14.99 49.42
C TYR A 69 -11.44 15.05 50.36
N GLU A 70 -11.66 16.19 51.00
CA GLU A 70 -12.94 16.47 51.64
C GLU A 70 -14.00 16.72 50.55
N ASN A 71 -14.97 15.80 50.48
CA ASN A 71 -16.13 15.84 49.59
C ASN A 71 -16.98 17.10 49.85
N GLU A 72 -16.86 18.10 48.97
CA GLU A 72 -17.91 19.10 48.78
C GLU A 72 -18.75 18.68 47.57
N ASN A 73 -19.97 18.21 47.87
CA ASN A 73 -21.05 17.83 46.95
C ASN A 73 -21.08 18.68 45.67
N THR A 74 -20.37 18.23 44.65
CA THR A 74 -20.57 18.68 43.28
C THR A 74 -20.93 17.42 42.52
N GLU A 75 -22.20 17.33 42.12
CA GLU A 75 -22.78 16.30 41.26
C GLU A 75 -22.20 16.48 39.84
N VAL A 76 -20.90 16.24 39.71
CA VAL A 76 -20.27 15.95 38.43
C VAL A 76 -20.38 14.45 38.31
N GLU A 77 -20.88 13.94 37.17
CA GLU A 77 -20.77 12.52 36.81
C GLU A 77 -19.28 12.15 36.85
N GLU A 78 -18.82 11.75 38.02
CA GLU A 78 -17.49 11.24 38.26
C GLU A 78 -17.51 9.84 37.64
N LEU A 79 -17.25 9.79 36.34
CA LEU A 79 -16.82 8.58 35.67
C LEU A 79 -15.62 8.07 36.46
N ASN A 80 -15.90 7.15 37.36
CA ASN A 80 -14.93 6.57 38.27
C ASN A 80 -13.78 6.07 37.40
N ALA A 81 -12.57 6.57 37.64
CA ALA A 81 -11.41 6.17 36.86
C ALA A 81 -11.26 4.65 36.82
N LYS A 82 -11.74 3.93 37.85
CA LYS A 82 -11.80 2.46 37.86
C LYS A 82 -12.74 1.90 36.79
N ASP A 83 -13.89 2.53 36.53
CA ASP A 83 -14.86 2.07 35.53
C ASP A 83 -14.31 2.29 34.12
N VAL A 84 -13.64 3.42 33.87
CA VAL A 84 -12.96 3.68 32.59
C VAL A 84 -11.81 2.68 32.37
N ILE A 85 -10.96 2.44 33.38
CA ILE A 85 -9.87 1.46 33.30
C ILE A 85 -10.42 0.04 33.09
N ASN A 86 -11.50 -0.32 33.76
CA ASN A 86 -12.14 -1.63 33.61
C ASN A 86 -12.77 -1.82 32.23
N GLN A 87 -13.37 -0.76 31.66
CA GLN A 87 -13.88 -0.78 30.30
C GLN A 87 -12.74 -1.03 29.30
N TYR A 88 -11.64 -0.29 29.40
CA TYR A 88 -10.48 -0.51 28.52
C TYR A 88 -9.84 -1.89 28.68
N ARG A 89 -9.73 -2.40 29.92
CA ARG A 89 -9.21 -3.76 30.16
C ARG A 89 -10.09 -4.84 29.53
N LYS A 90 -11.40 -4.63 29.50
CA LYS A 90 -12.35 -5.55 28.85
C LYS A 90 -12.19 -5.52 27.33
N GLU A 91 -12.09 -4.32 26.75
CA GLU A 91 -11.86 -4.14 25.31
C GLU A 91 -10.53 -4.76 24.85
N THR A 92 -9.45 -4.64 25.63
CA THR A 92 -8.17 -5.28 25.28
C THR A 92 -8.21 -6.81 25.38
N GLN A 93 -8.92 -7.37 26.36
CA GLN A 93 -9.10 -8.83 26.48
C GLN A 93 -9.93 -9.41 25.33
N ASP A 94 -10.93 -8.68 24.84
CA ASP A 94 -11.72 -9.09 23.69
C ASP A 94 -10.89 -9.02 22.38
N ILE A 95 -9.96 -8.06 22.27
CA ILE A 95 -8.98 -7.99 21.18
C ILE A 95 -7.98 -9.17 21.23
N GLU A 96 -7.46 -9.52 22.41
CA GLU A 96 -6.56 -10.68 22.58
C GLU A 96 -7.26 -12.00 22.25
N LYS A 97 -8.52 -12.19 22.66
CA LYS A 97 -9.30 -13.38 22.29
C LYS A 97 -9.57 -13.47 20.79
N ASN A 98 -9.84 -12.35 20.12
CA ASN A 98 -10.01 -12.35 18.67
C ASN A 98 -8.68 -12.60 17.93
N ASN A 99 -7.55 -12.19 18.49
CA ASN A 99 -6.22 -12.48 17.94
C ASN A 99 -5.77 -13.93 18.17
N GLN A 100 -6.26 -14.61 19.20
CA GLN A 100 -5.96 -16.01 19.43
C GLN A 100 -6.59 -16.94 18.35
N TYR A 101 -7.70 -16.53 17.72
CA TYR A 101 -8.23 -17.20 16.52
C TYR A 101 -7.39 -16.96 15.25
N SER A 102 -6.53 -15.93 15.25
CA SER A 102 -5.63 -15.63 14.14
C SER A 102 -4.39 -16.53 14.12
N GLU A 103 -3.88 -16.96 15.28
CA GLU A 103 -2.65 -17.76 15.36
C GLU A 103 -2.83 -19.21 14.85
N GLU A 104 -4.02 -19.78 14.97
CA GLU A 104 -4.31 -21.12 14.43
C GLU A 104 -4.46 -21.11 12.88
N LEU A 105 -4.81 -19.97 12.29
CA LEU A 105 -4.82 -19.74 10.83
C LEU A 105 -3.42 -19.45 10.25
N ILE A 106 -2.42 -19.18 11.09
CA ILE A 106 -1.02 -18.88 10.70
C ILE A 106 -0.15 -20.16 10.60
N SER A 107 -0.72 -21.34 10.85
CA SER A 107 -0.06 -22.64 10.60
C SER A 107 -0.29 -23.19 9.20
N GLN A 108 -0.91 -22.43 8.29
CA GLN A 108 -0.80 -22.70 6.86
C GLN A 108 0.52 -22.12 6.37
N PRO A 109 1.36 -22.86 5.62
CA PRO A 109 2.56 -22.28 5.03
C PRO A 109 2.14 -21.04 4.29
N LEU A 110 2.74 -19.89 4.63
CA LEU A 110 2.67 -18.67 3.83
C LEU A 110 2.83 -19.11 2.38
N GLN A 111 1.72 -19.18 1.64
CA GLN A 111 1.78 -19.27 0.21
C GLN A 111 2.53 -18.02 -0.16
N THR A 112 3.77 -18.22 -0.57
CA THR A 112 4.69 -17.19 -0.99
C THR A 112 3.92 -16.45 -2.07
N GLN A 113 3.28 -15.35 -1.72
CA GLN A 113 2.69 -14.49 -2.71
C GLN A 113 3.88 -14.10 -3.54
N ASN A 114 3.91 -14.65 -4.75
CA ASN A 114 4.86 -14.37 -5.81
C ASN A 114 4.91 -12.86 -5.93
N SER A 115 5.78 -12.24 -5.13
CA SER A 115 6.24 -10.88 -5.29
C SER A 115 7.13 -11.01 -6.51
N GLN A 116 6.48 -11.06 -7.68
CA GLN A 116 7.16 -10.92 -8.95
C GLN A 116 7.87 -9.58 -8.84
N LEU A 117 9.16 -9.66 -8.57
CA LEU A 117 9.99 -8.51 -8.28
C LEU A 117 9.89 -7.60 -9.50
N LEU A 118 9.21 -6.47 -9.33
CA LEU A 118 9.00 -5.52 -10.42
C LEU A 118 10.38 -5.05 -10.88
N ASP A 119 10.65 -5.20 -12.18
CA ASP A 119 11.86 -4.68 -12.76
C ASP A 119 11.73 -3.15 -12.86
N LEU A 120 12.28 -2.43 -11.88
CA LEU A 120 12.16 -0.97 -11.81
C LEU A 120 12.84 -0.25 -12.97
N SER A 121 13.64 -0.93 -13.80
CA SER A 121 14.28 -0.33 -14.98
C SER A 121 13.29 0.12 -16.06
N VAL A 122 12.07 -0.43 -16.09
CA VAL A 122 11.02 -0.01 -17.04
C VAL A 122 10.13 1.12 -16.52
N VAL A 123 10.26 1.50 -15.24
CA VAL A 123 9.48 2.58 -14.62
C VAL A 123 9.89 3.91 -15.23
N GLY A 124 8.92 4.69 -15.69
CA GLY A 124 9.20 5.96 -16.35
C GLY A 124 8.07 6.44 -17.25
N SER A 125 8.37 7.52 -17.97
CA SER A 125 7.47 8.11 -18.96
C SER A 125 8.11 8.01 -20.34
N TRP A 126 7.43 7.31 -21.25
CA TRP A 126 7.96 6.89 -22.53
C TRP A 126 7.20 7.53 -23.69
N ARG A 127 7.91 8.02 -24.70
CA ARG A 127 7.34 8.63 -25.91
C ARG A 127 7.14 7.57 -26.97
N ALA A 128 6.01 7.60 -27.67
CA ALA A 128 5.81 6.75 -28.85
C ALA A 128 6.80 7.19 -29.95
N TYR A 129 7.79 6.35 -30.23
CA TYR A 129 8.83 6.58 -31.22
C TYR A 129 8.36 6.18 -32.63
N SER A 130 7.70 5.03 -32.74
CA SER A 130 7.13 4.56 -34.00
C SER A 130 5.92 3.68 -33.75
N GLN A 131 5.01 3.63 -34.72
CA GLN A 131 3.86 2.75 -34.69
C GLN A 131 3.61 2.15 -36.08
N ALA A 132 3.39 0.84 -36.09
CA ALA A 132 3.06 0.06 -37.27
C ALA A 132 1.78 -0.74 -37.05
N ILE A 133 1.01 -0.89 -38.13
CA ILE A 133 -0.19 -1.74 -38.17
C ILE A 133 0.01 -2.74 -39.30
N PHE A 134 -0.05 -4.03 -38.97
CA PHE A 134 0.06 -5.14 -39.92
C PHE A 134 -1.28 -5.85 -40.01
N TYR A 135 -2.00 -5.64 -41.11
CA TYR A 135 -3.30 -6.26 -41.35
C TYR A 135 -3.13 -7.70 -41.83
N ASP A 136 -4.10 -8.55 -41.49
CA ASP A 136 -4.13 -9.96 -41.95
C ASP A 136 -4.24 -10.10 -43.47
N SER A 137 -4.76 -9.07 -44.13
CA SER A 137 -4.79 -8.97 -45.59
C SER A 137 -3.40 -8.84 -46.23
N GLY A 138 -2.34 -8.69 -45.42
CA GLY A 138 -0.96 -8.50 -45.85
C GLY A 138 -0.57 -7.04 -46.09
N SER A 139 -1.49 -6.09 -45.89
CA SER A 139 -1.18 -4.65 -45.96
C SER A 139 -0.55 -4.15 -44.65
N SER A 140 0.27 -3.10 -44.75
CA SER A 140 0.87 -2.45 -43.58
C SER A 140 0.69 -0.94 -43.64
N ASN A 141 0.48 -0.32 -42.48
CA ASN A 141 0.43 1.13 -42.36
C ASN A 141 1.40 1.62 -41.26
N TRP A 142 2.22 2.62 -41.61
CA TRP A 142 3.12 3.29 -40.69
C TRP A 142 2.50 4.62 -40.29
N LEU A 143 2.27 4.82 -39.00
CA LEU A 143 1.74 6.08 -38.51
C LEU A 143 2.88 7.08 -38.40
N ASN A 144 3.03 7.90 -39.45
CA ASN A 144 4.06 8.94 -39.55
C ASN A 144 3.84 10.14 -38.61
N LYS A 145 2.75 10.17 -37.84
CA LYS A 145 2.49 11.23 -36.86
C LYS A 145 2.77 10.69 -35.45
N PRO A 146 3.84 11.14 -34.78
CA PRO A 146 4.11 10.73 -33.42
C PRO A 146 2.97 11.18 -32.52
N SER A 147 2.44 10.25 -31.72
CA SER A 147 1.49 10.59 -30.67
C SER A 147 2.19 11.43 -29.60
N THR A 148 1.58 12.54 -29.20
CA THR A 148 2.09 13.34 -28.07
C THR A 148 1.81 12.68 -26.72
N ARG A 149 0.93 11.68 -26.69
CA ARG A 149 0.62 10.90 -25.49
C ARG A 149 1.82 10.03 -25.12
N ARG A 150 2.17 10.05 -23.84
CA ARG A 150 3.23 9.22 -23.26
C ARG A 150 2.65 8.00 -22.58
N LEU A 151 3.37 6.89 -22.63
CA LEU A 151 3.14 5.73 -21.79
C LEU A 151 3.81 5.98 -20.44
N THR A 152 3.05 5.96 -19.35
CA THR A 152 3.60 6.06 -17.99
C THR A 152 3.55 4.68 -17.36
N ILE A 153 4.68 4.22 -16.83
CA ILE A 153 4.81 2.97 -16.06
C ILE A 153 5.23 3.36 -14.65
N SER A 154 4.39 3.06 -13.67
CA SER A 154 4.54 3.46 -12.28
C SER A 154 5.15 2.35 -11.43
N PRO A 155 5.91 2.67 -10.36
CA PRO A 155 6.56 1.67 -9.51
C PRO A 155 5.58 0.82 -8.69
N ASP A 156 4.32 1.24 -8.56
CA ASP A 156 3.25 0.53 -7.88
C ASP A 156 2.61 -0.61 -8.71
N GLY A 157 3.17 -0.88 -9.89
CA GLY A 157 2.66 -1.90 -10.80
C GLY A 157 1.54 -1.42 -11.73
N THR A 158 1.26 -0.11 -11.81
CA THR A 158 0.25 0.46 -12.72
C THR A 158 0.86 1.12 -13.97
N TRP A 159 0.08 1.22 -15.05
CA TRP A 159 0.46 1.94 -16.26
C TRP A 159 -0.68 2.83 -16.79
N GLU A 160 -0.33 3.85 -17.57
CA GLU A 160 -1.28 4.76 -18.24
C GLU A 160 -0.87 5.07 -19.70
N TYR A 161 -1.81 4.92 -20.65
CA TYR A 161 -1.67 5.35 -22.05
C TYR A 161 -3.05 5.66 -22.69
N GLY A 162 -3.83 6.54 -22.05
CA GLY A 162 -5.23 6.81 -22.44
C GLY A 162 -6.22 5.69 -22.09
N SER A 163 -5.70 4.65 -21.46
CA SER A 163 -6.35 3.67 -20.62
C SER A 163 -5.38 3.38 -19.47
N THR A 164 -5.80 2.59 -18.49
CA THR A 164 -4.98 2.22 -17.33
C THR A 164 -5.04 0.71 -17.11
N GLY A 165 -4.04 0.19 -16.43
CA GLY A 165 -4.00 -1.21 -16.04
C GLY A 165 -2.79 -1.55 -15.20
N THR A 166 -2.45 -2.83 -15.12
CA THR A 166 -1.27 -3.32 -14.38
C THR A 166 -0.18 -3.81 -15.30
N TRP A 167 1.07 -3.77 -14.83
CA TRP A 167 2.21 -4.26 -15.58
C TRP A 167 3.06 -5.24 -14.77
N LYS A 168 3.81 -6.05 -15.51
CA LYS A 168 4.90 -6.89 -14.99
C LYS A 168 5.93 -7.13 -16.08
N THR A 169 7.09 -7.66 -15.70
CA THR A 169 8.08 -8.18 -16.64
C THR A 169 8.15 -9.70 -16.59
N GLU A 170 8.46 -10.31 -17.73
CA GLU A 170 8.62 -11.74 -17.89
C GLU A 170 9.78 -12.06 -18.82
N GLN A 171 10.29 -13.30 -18.76
CA GLN A 171 11.21 -13.79 -19.78
C GLN A 171 10.47 -13.97 -21.10
N ILE A 172 11.14 -13.67 -22.20
CA ILE A 172 10.63 -13.95 -23.54
C ILE A 172 10.79 -15.44 -23.82
N THR A 173 9.71 -16.03 -24.32
CA THR A 173 9.67 -17.42 -24.78
C THR A 173 9.53 -17.50 -26.30
N GLU A 174 9.78 -18.67 -26.87
CA GLU A 174 9.56 -18.94 -28.29
C GLU A 174 8.09 -18.72 -28.72
N ASN A 175 7.13 -18.91 -27.81
CA ASN A 175 5.73 -18.63 -28.09
C ASN A 175 5.46 -17.13 -28.26
N ASP A 176 6.21 -16.27 -27.57
CA ASP A 176 6.04 -14.82 -27.64
C ASP A 176 6.51 -14.29 -29.01
N TRP A 177 7.67 -14.77 -29.49
CA TRP A 177 8.16 -14.44 -30.84
C TRP A 177 7.15 -14.84 -31.93
N ARG A 178 6.59 -16.05 -31.84
CA ARG A 178 5.52 -16.51 -32.74
C ARG A 178 4.26 -15.67 -32.62
N LYS A 179 3.83 -15.32 -31.41
CA LYS A 179 2.66 -14.46 -31.16
C LYS A 179 2.83 -13.08 -31.80
N TRP A 180 4.01 -12.49 -31.69
CA TRP A 180 4.29 -11.17 -32.26
C TRP A 180 4.57 -11.20 -33.76
N ASN A 181 4.77 -12.40 -34.33
CA ASN A 181 5.22 -12.60 -35.70
C ASN A 181 6.55 -11.89 -36.00
N ILE A 182 7.51 -12.00 -35.08
CA ILE A 182 8.84 -11.37 -35.14
C ILE A 182 9.91 -12.45 -34.96
N GLN A 183 10.98 -12.38 -35.76
CA GLN A 183 12.14 -13.25 -35.57
C GLN A 183 12.93 -12.84 -34.32
N PRO A 184 13.38 -13.77 -33.47
CA PRO A 184 14.19 -13.45 -32.30
C PRO A 184 15.43 -12.63 -32.68
N TYR A 185 15.70 -11.54 -31.95
CA TYR A 185 16.75 -10.59 -32.33
C TYR A 185 17.64 -10.09 -31.17
N GLY A 186 17.51 -10.65 -29.97
CA GLY A 186 18.39 -10.32 -28.84
C GLY A 186 17.69 -10.11 -27.49
N PRO A 187 16.57 -9.36 -27.41
CA PRO A 187 15.88 -9.14 -26.14
C PRO A 187 15.51 -10.44 -25.43
N THR A 188 15.73 -10.49 -24.12
CA THR A 188 15.45 -11.66 -23.27
C THR A 188 14.25 -11.44 -22.34
N LYS A 189 13.86 -10.18 -22.11
CA LYS A 189 12.73 -9.79 -21.26
C LYS A 189 11.66 -9.07 -22.07
N LYS A 190 10.41 -9.25 -21.66
CA LYS A 190 9.26 -8.51 -22.15
C LYS A 190 8.55 -7.79 -21.02
N ILE A 191 7.87 -6.71 -21.37
CA ILE A 191 6.84 -6.13 -20.52
C ILE A 191 5.48 -6.72 -20.90
N VAL A 192 4.61 -6.89 -19.91
CA VAL A 192 3.23 -7.32 -20.09
C VAL A 192 2.32 -6.27 -19.46
N LEU A 193 1.47 -5.63 -20.27
CA LEU A 193 0.49 -4.63 -19.86
C LEU A 193 -0.92 -5.24 -19.91
N ASN A 194 -1.49 -5.51 -18.75
CA ASN A 194 -2.88 -5.97 -18.62
C ASN A 194 -3.84 -4.79 -18.75
N GLY A 195 -4.99 -5.00 -19.39
CA GLY A 195 -5.99 -3.95 -19.60
C GLY A 195 -5.78 -3.14 -20.89
N TRP A 196 -4.75 -3.46 -21.67
CA TRP A 196 -4.44 -2.76 -22.90
C TRP A 196 -5.53 -2.95 -23.95
N SER A 197 -6.35 -1.91 -24.19
CA SER A 197 -7.52 -1.98 -25.08
C SER A 197 -8.49 -3.13 -24.74
N ASN A 198 -8.70 -3.40 -23.44
CA ASN A 198 -9.45 -4.55 -22.92
C ASN A 198 -8.82 -5.93 -23.21
N SER A 199 -7.50 -5.96 -23.45
CA SER A 199 -6.73 -7.18 -23.70
C SER A 199 -5.35 -7.07 -23.02
N ILE A 200 -4.36 -7.79 -23.53
CA ILE A 200 -2.96 -7.72 -23.13
C ILE A 200 -2.15 -7.12 -24.27
N GLY A 201 -1.33 -6.11 -23.96
CA GLY A 201 -0.27 -5.64 -24.82
C GLY A 201 1.06 -6.05 -24.21
N ASP A 202 1.91 -6.72 -24.98
CA ASP A 202 3.20 -7.18 -24.51
C ASP A 202 4.25 -7.08 -25.62
N GLY A 203 5.51 -7.00 -25.25
CA GLY A 203 6.58 -6.89 -26.23
C GLY A 203 7.96 -6.78 -25.60
N PRO A 204 9.00 -6.92 -26.41
CA PRO A 204 10.37 -6.93 -25.94
C PRO A 204 10.79 -5.61 -25.29
N ILE A 205 11.64 -5.74 -24.27
CA ILE A 205 12.38 -4.65 -23.64
C ILE A 205 13.78 -4.65 -24.26
N GLU A 206 14.14 -3.58 -24.96
CA GLU A 206 15.47 -3.40 -25.54
C GLU A 206 16.35 -2.66 -24.55
N GLU A 207 17.39 -3.33 -24.04
CA GLU A 207 18.35 -2.77 -23.10
C GLU A 207 19.63 -2.37 -23.82
N GLY A 208 20.10 -1.15 -23.57
CA GLY A 208 21.39 -0.63 -23.98
C GLY A 208 22.39 -0.60 -22.84
N SER A 209 23.50 0.12 -23.02
CA SER A 209 24.56 0.23 -22.00
C SER A 209 24.17 1.09 -20.79
N GLN A 210 23.10 1.88 -20.90
CA GLN A 210 22.63 2.82 -19.87
C GLN A 210 21.30 2.40 -19.23
N GLY A 211 20.72 1.27 -19.61
CA GLY A 211 19.42 0.81 -19.13
C GLY A 211 18.48 0.45 -20.28
N VAL A 212 17.17 0.59 -20.05
CA VAL A 212 16.15 0.31 -21.05
C VAL A 212 16.12 1.46 -22.07
N ASP A 213 16.45 1.16 -23.32
CA ASP A 213 16.40 2.13 -24.42
C ASP A 213 14.99 2.20 -25.03
N PHE A 214 14.35 1.03 -25.20
CA PHE A 214 13.03 0.94 -25.80
C PHE A 214 12.13 -0.12 -25.18
N ILE A 215 10.84 0.16 -25.20
CA ILE A 215 9.77 -0.77 -24.83
C ILE A 215 8.84 -0.94 -26.03
N TRP A 216 8.58 -2.18 -26.41
CA TRP A 216 7.58 -2.50 -27.42
C TRP A 216 6.27 -2.94 -26.79
N ILE A 217 5.15 -2.41 -27.27
CA ILE A 217 3.82 -2.90 -26.97
C ILE A 217 3.21 -3.43 -28.26
N ILE A 218 3.02 -4.75 -28.31
CA ILE A 218 2.47 -5.48 -29.45
C ILE A 218 1.15 -6.09 -29.01
N TYR A 219 0.10 -5.86 -29.79
CA TYR A 219 -1.21 -6.39 -29.48
C TYR A 219 -2.05 -6.62 -30.72
N ARG A 220 -3.00 -7.52 -30.58
CA ARG A 220 -3.98 -7.86 -31.61
C ARG A 220 -5.21 -6.97 -31.48
N SER A 221 -5.68 -6.42 -32.60
CA SER A 221 -6.93 -5.69 -32.68
C SER A 221 -7.85 -6.29 -33.73
N GLU A 222 -9.07 -6.64 -33.32
CA GLU A 222 -10.13 -7.17 -34.19
C GLU A 222 -11.07 -6.05 -34.69
N LYS A 223 -10.87 -4.80 -34.27
CA LYS A 223 -11.85 -3.70 -34.39
C LYS A 223 -11.42 -2.57 -35.35
N LEU A 224 -10.41 -2.78 -36.19
CA LEU A 224 -10.00 -1.76 -37.15
C LEU A 224 -10.90 -1.78 -38.40
N SER A 225 -11.10 -0.61 -39.02
CA SER A 225 -11.97 -0.45 -40.20
C SER A 225 -11.51 -1.26 -41.42
N LEU A 226 -10.22 -1.54 -41.54
CA LEU A 226 -9.63 -2.35 -42.62
C LEU A 226 -9.50 -3.84 -42.25
N GLY A 227 -10.06 -4.26 -41.11
CA GLY A 227 -10.05 -5.64 -40.63
C GLY A 227 -9.05 -5.91 -39.49
N PRO A 228 -8.97 -7.17 -39.02
CA PRO A 228 -8.05 -7.56 -37.96
C PRO A 228 -6.59 -7.27 -38.27
N ALA A 229 -5.83 -6.86 -37.25
CA ALA A 229 -4.43 -6.49 -37.40
C ALA A 229 -3.63 -6.68 -36.12
N THR A 230 -2.32 -6.85 -36.29
CA THR A 230 -1.33 -6.71 -35.22
C THR A 230 -0.80 -5.28 -35.23
N ILE A 231 -0.90 -4.61 -34.09
CA ILE A 231 -0.39 -3.25 -33.88
C ILE A 231 0.87 -3.35 -33.05
N GLN A 232 1.93 -2.68 -33.50
CA GLN A 232 3.21 -2.60 -32.81
C GLN A 232 3.53 -1.14 -32.52
N ILE A 233 3.81 -0.81 -31.26
CA ILE A 233 4.21 0.53 -30.84
C ILE A 233 5.56 0.43 -30.13
N LYS A 234 6.56 1.16 -30.65
CA LYS A 234 7.87 1.30 -30.01
C LYS A 234 7.88 2.58 -29.18
N PHE A 235 8.20 2.47 -27.90
CA PHE A 235 8.35 3.57 -26.98
C PHE A 235 9.83 3.78 -26.62
N GLY A 236 10.27 5.03 -26.49
CA GLY A 236 11.63 5.40 -26.07
C GLY A 236 11.63 6.71 -25.27
N HIS A 237 12.78 7.09 -24.73
CA HIS A 237 12.95 8.32 -23.94
C HIS A 237 12.90 9.61 -24.77
#